data_AF-A0A8C2D030-F1
#
_entry.id   AF-A0A8C2D030-F1
#
_cell.length_a   1.000
_cell.length_b   1.000
_cell.length_c   1.000
_cell.angle_alpha   90.00
_cell.angle_beta   90.00
_cell.angle_gamma   90.00
#
_symmetry.space_group_name_H-M   'P 1'
#
loop_
_entity.id
_entity.type
_entity.pdbx_description
1 polymer ?
#
loop_
_entity_poly.entity_id
_entity_poly.type
_entity_poly.pdbx_seq_one_letter_code
_entity_poly.pdbx_strand_id
1 'polypeptide(L)'
;MNPQELLEQKGKFRMTVFEEEYFQGKSCEFTFECQNILDRDFRKICSIKVENGPWVGYEYPEFQGQQFILEKGDYPCYQAWSGNSSYRTEHMLSFRPIKCANHSDSKITLYECEDFMGRKFEMCDDYPSLQAMGWCSKEVPSIKVNSGAWVGYQFPGYRGYQYIYERDRHEGEYRCYNEYGTQAHTNQIQSMRRIQQ
;
A
#
# COMPACT_ATOMS: atom_id res chain seq x y z
N MET A 1 15.62 -4.34 -19.16
CA MET A 1 15.80 -5.57 -18.36
C MET A 1 16.22 -6.67 -19.30
N ASN A 2 17.22 -7.45 -18.89
CA ASN A 2 17.64 -8.63 -19.64
C ASN A 2 16.62 -9.79 -19.42
N PRO A 3 16.61 -10.83 -20.28
CA PRO A 3 15.68 -11.96 -20.13
C PRO A 3 15.79 -12.76 -18.82
N GLN A 4 16.99 -12.90 -18.24
CA GLN A 4 17.20 -13.56 -16.94
C GLN A 4 16.61 -12.76 -15.78
N GLU A 5 16.74 -11.43 -15.77
CA GLU A 5 16.11 -10.56 -14.77
C GLU A 5 14.57 -10.65 -14.83
N LEU A 6 14.01 -10.82 -16.02
CA LEU A 6 12.58 -11.02 -16.23
C LEU A 6 12.10 -12.37 -15.65
N LEU A 7 12.92 -13.41 -15.79
CA LEU A 7 12.67 -14.75 -15.23
C LEU A 7 12.81 -14.77 -13.71
N GLU A 8 13.79 -14.06 -13.15
CA GLU A 8 13.95 -13.90 -11.69
C GLU A 8 12.79 -13.10 -11.07
N GLN A 9 12.28 -12.07 -11.75
CA GLN A 9 11.10 -11.33 -11.28
C GLN A 9 9.81 -12.15 -11.32
N LYS A 10 9.63 -13.04 -12.31
CA LYS A 10 8.45 -13.91 -12.44
C LYS A 10 8.20 -14.82 -11.23
N GLY A 11 9.23 -15.15 -10.45
CA GLY A 11 9.09 -15.93 -9.21
C GLY A 11 8.89 -15.08 -7.95
N LYS A 12 9.26 -13.79 -8.00
CA LYS A 12 9.30 -12.93 -6.81
C LYS A 12 7.93 -12.39 -6.42
N PHE A 13 7.08 -12.11 -7.40
CA PHE A 13 5.72 -11.61 -7.18
C PHE A 13 4.73 -12.43 -7.98
N ARG A 14 3.63 -12.82 -7.35
CA ARG A 14 2.54 -13.55 -7.99
C ARG A 14 1.23 -13.25 -7.28
N MET A 15 0.25 -12.83 -8.07
CA MET A 15 -1.11 -12.54 -7.63
C MET A 15 -2.09 -12.99 -8.71
N THR A 16 -3.18 -13.63 -8.31
CA THR A 16 -4.30 -13.98 -9.19
C THR A 16 -5.53 -13.16 -8.82
N VAL A 17 -6.14 -12.50 -9.80
CA VAL A 17 -7.39 -11.75 -9.62
C VAL A 17 -8.56 -12.48 -10.29
N PHE A 18 -9.77 -12.29 -9.76
CA PHE A 18 -10.99 -12.99 -10.18
C PHE A 18 -12.15 -11.99 -10.37
N GLU A 19 -12.99 -12.22 -11.38
CA GLU A 19 -14.17 -11.38 -11.66
C GLU A 19 -15.33 -11.58 -10.66
N GLU A 20 -15.34 -12.70 -9.93
CA GLU A 20 -16.35 -13.01 -8.93
C GLU A 20 -15.73 -13.18 -7.53
N GLU A 21 -16.57 -13.09 -6.50
CA GLU A 21 -16.18 -13.37 -5.12
C GLU A 21 -15.80 -14.85 -4.94
N TYR A 22 -15.10 -15.16 -3.85
CA TYR A 22 -14.69 -16.52 -3.49
C TYR A 22 -13.94 -17.27 -4.60
N PHE A 23 -13.13 -16.54 -5.36
CA PHE A 23 -12.19 -17.05 -6.36
C PHE A 23 -12.87 -17.78 -7.54
N GLN A 24 -14.03 -17.26 -7.97
CA GLN A 24 -14.83 -17.80 -9.06
C GLN A 24 -14.73 -16.95 -10.33
N GLY A 25 -15.35 -17.43 -11.40
CA GLY A 25 -15.44 -16.72 -12.68
C GLY A 25 -14.10 -16.65 -13.42
N LYS A 26 -13.98 -15.66 -14.31
CA LYS A 26 -12.75 -15.41 -15.07
C LYS A 26 -11.62 -15.01 -14.11
N SER A 27 -10.43 -15.55 -14.33
CA SER A 27 -9.23 -15.25 -13.56
C SER A 27 -8.03 -14.93 -14.42
N CYS A 28 -7.07 -14.19 -13.86
CA CYS A 28 -5.81 -13.86 -14.52
C CYS A 28 -4.70 -13.70 -13.50
N GLU A 29 -3.56 -14.33 -13.78
CA GLU A 29 -2.34 -14.26 -12.96
C GLU A 29 -1.47 -13.08 -13.42
N PHE A 30 -0.91 -12.37 -12.44
CA PHE A 30 0.00 -11.25 -12.63
C PHE A 30 1.30 -11.49 -11.87
N THR A 31 2.40 -11.24 -12.58
CA THR A 31 3.77 -11.23 -12.05
C THR A 31 4.43 -9.86 -12.18
N PHE A 32 3.74 -8.91 -12.82
CA PHE A 32 4.13 -7.52 -13.03
C PHE A 32 2.94 -6.59 -12.79
N GLU A 33 3.21 -5.29 -12.79
CA GLU A 33 2.18 -4.26 -12.67
C GLU A 33 1.12 -4.31 -13.78
N CYS A 34 -0.08 -3.88 -13.44
CA CYS A 34 -1.20 -3.67 -14.35
C CYS A 34 -1.69 -2.24 -14.16
N GLN A 35 -1.54 -1.41 -15.20
CA GLN A 35 -1.97 -0.01 -15.18
C GLN A 35 -3.48 0.14 -15.38
N ASN A 36 -4.13 -0.81 -16.04
CA ASN A 36 -5.58 -0.82 -16.20
C ASN A 36 -6.07 -2.25 -16.41
N ILE A 37 -6.97 -2.73 -15.55
CA ILE A 37 -7.54 -4.08 -15.67
C ILE A 37 -8.38 -4.27 -16.93
N LEU A 38 -8.88 -3.18 -17.52
CA LEU A 38 -9.63 -3.23 -18.77
C LEU A 38 -8.77 -3.78 -19.92
N ASP A 39 -7.45 -3.56 -19.89
CA ASP A 39 -6.49 -4.09 -20.88
C ASP A 39 -6.25 -5.60 -20.74
N ARG A 40 -6.92 -6.24 -19.78
CA ARG A 40 -6.94 -7.69 -19.53
C ARG A 40 -8.35 -8.26 -19.69
N ASP A 41 -9.25 -7.47 -20.27
CA ASP A 41 -10.67 -7.77 -20.42
C ASP A 41 -11.36 -8.03 -19.07
N PHE A 42 -10.92 -7.42 -17.97
CA PHE A 42 -11.61 -7.46 -16.67
C PHE A 42 -12.42 -6.19 -16.48
N ARG A 43 -13.70 -6.32 -16.12
CA ARG A 43 -14.53 -5.16 -15.76
C ARG A 43 -14.46 -4.78 -14.29
N LYS A 44 -14.18 -5.77 -13.43
CA LYS A 44 -14.09 -5.63 -11.98
C LYS A 44 -13.23 -6.75 -11.41
N ILE A 45 -12.57 -6.46 -10.29
CA ILE A 45 -11.95 -7.48 -9.43
C ILE A 45 -12.84 -7.66 -8.21
N CYS A 46 -13.27 -8.90 -7.96
CA CYS A 46 -14.13 -9.25 -6.84
C CYS A 46 -13.46 -10.17 -5.81
N SER A 47 -12.41 -10.89 -6.20
CA SER A 47 -11.55 -11.60 -5.24
C SER A 47 -10.11 -11.69 -5.75
N ILE A 48 -9.15 -11.87 -4.83
CA ILE A 48 -7.72 -11.85 -5.09
C ILE A 48 -7.03 -12.94 -4.29
N LYS A 49 -6.09 -13.67 -4.90
CA LYS A 49 -5.10 -14.48 -4.18
C LYS A 49 -3.73 -13.89 -4.39
N VAL A 50 -3.01 -13.63 -3.31
CA VAL A 50 -1.62 -13.20 -3.38
C VAL A 50 -0.75 -14.37 -2.93
N GLU A 51 -0.15 -15.07 -3.89
CA GLU A 51 0.74 -16.18 -3.57
C GLU A 51 2.11 -15.68 -3.10
N ASN A 52 2.65 -14.66 -3.78
CA ASN A 52 3.91 -13.99 -3.45
C ASN A 52 3.73 -12.46 -3.54
N GLY A 53 3.91 -11.77 -2.42
CA GLY A 53 3.66 -10.34 -2.27
C GLY A 53 4.92 -9.53 -1.94
N PRO A 54 4.75 -8.28 -1.47
CA PRO A 54 3.49 -7.56 -1.37
C PRO A 54 3.15 -6.77 -2.63
N TRP A 55 1.87 -6.50 -2.82
CA TRP A 55 1.32 -5.67 -3.89
C TRP A 55 0.58 -4.47 -3.30
N VAL A 56 0.45 -3.40 -4.09
CA VAL A 56 -0.48 -2.31 -3.81
C VAL A 56 -1.51 -2.23 -4.93
N GLY A 57 -2.78 -2.27 -4.56
CA GLY A 57 -3.92 -2.00 -5.43
C GLY A 57 -4.36 -0.55 -5.35
N TYR A 58 -4.95 -0.07 -6.43
CA TYR A 58 -5.41 1.30 -6.60
C TYR A 58 -6.83 1.34 -7.14
N GLU A 59 -7.61 2.28 -6.63
CA GLU A 59 -9.00 2.48 -7.03
C GLU A 59 -9.17 2.77 -8.52
N TYR A 60 -8.29 3.60 -9.09
CA TYR A 60 -8.35 4.03 -10.48
C TYR A 60 -7.20 3.45 -11.31
N PRO A 61 -7.29 3.52 -12.66
CA PRO A 61 -6.18 3.22 -13.55
C PRO A 61 -4.93 4.05 -13.24
N GLU A 62 -3.79 3.65 -13.79
CA GLU A 62 -2.52 4.39 -13.73
C GLU A 62 -2.04 4.69 -12.30
N PHE A 63 -2.34 3.78 -11.36
CA PHE A 63 -1.94 3.83 -9.96
C PHE A 63 -2.48 5.05 -9.21
N GLN A 64 -3.73 5.42 -9.48
CA GLN A 64 -4.39 6.61 -8.94
C GLN A 64 -5.46 6.28 -7.90
N GLY A 65 -5.78 7.24 -7.04
CA GLY A 65 -6.88 7.13 -6.06
C GLY A 65 -6.49 6.43 -4.76
N GLN A 66 -7.49 5.83 -4.10
CA GLN A 66 -7.27 5.12 -2.84
C GLN A 66 -6.36 3.89 -3.03
N GLN A 67 -5.47 3.68 -2.07
CA GLN A 67 -4.50 2.59 -2.06
C GLN A 67 -4.95 1.45 -1.15
N PHE A 68 -4.59 0.21 -1.50
CA PHE A 68 -4.90 -1.00 -0.73
C PHE A 68 -3.66 -1.89 -0.66
N ILE A 69 -3.22 -2.20 0.56
CA ILE A 69 -2.13 -3.16 0.76
C ILE A 69 -2.61 -4.59 0.54
N LEU A 70 -1.89 -5.35 -0.28
CA LEU A 70 -2.18 -6.73 -0.64
C LEU A 70 -0.94 -7.58 -0.32
N GLU A 71 -0.88 -8.07 0.91
CA GLU A 71 0.15 -9.01 1.38
C GLU A 71 -0.23 -10.44 1.02
N LYS A 72 0.67 -11.40 1.23
CA LYS A 72 0.40 -12.82 0.96
C LYS A 72 -0.86 -13.28 1.68
N GLY A 73 -1.81 -13.84 0.93
CA GLY A 73 -3.08 -14.32 1.48
C GLY A 73 -4.22 -14.40 0.48
N ASP A 74 -5.36 -14.82 1.00
CA ASP A 74 -6.60 -15.01 0.27
C ASP A 74 -7.58 -13.88 0.62
N TYR A 75 -8.05 -13.18 -0.41
CA TYR A 75 -8.99 -12.07 -0.29
C TYR A 75 -10.30 -12.41 -1.02
N PRO A 76 -11.28 -13.04 -0.35
CA PRO A 76 -12.45 -13.61 -1.00
C PRO A 76 -13.48 -12.58 -1.49
N CYS A 77 -13.42 -11.34 -1.02
CA CYS A 77 -14.32 -10.25 -1.37
C CYS A 77 -13.65 -8.90 -1.11
N TYR A 78 -14.25 -7.80 -1.59
CA TYR A 78 -13.62 -6.47 -1.49
C TYR A 78 -13.42 -5.97 -0.06
N GLN A 79 -14.23 -6.42 0.90
CA GLN A 79 -14.07 -6.10 2.31
C GLN A 79 -12.74 -6.63 2.87
N ALA A 80 -12.19 -7.69 2.27
CA ALA A 80 -10.94 -8.29 2.73
C ALA A 80 -9.71 -7.38 2.46
N TRP A 81 -9.69 -6.59 1.38
CA TRP A 81 -8.57 -5.66 1.09
C TRP A 81 -8.86 -4.20 1.43
N SER A 82 -10.13 -3.77 1.35
CA SER A 82 -10.52 -2.42 1.78
C SER A 82 -10.48 -2.27 3.32
N GLY A 83 -10.46 -3.38 4.04
CA GLY A 83 -10.34 -3.44 5.50
C GLY A 83 -11.54 -2.79 6.18
N ASN A 84 -11.30 -2.20 7.35
CA ASN A 84 -12.33 -1.42 8.07
C ASN A 84 -12.26 0.07 7.70
N SER A 85 -12.12 0.35 6.40
CA SER A 85 -12.13 1.71 5.90
C SER A 85 -13.55 2.27 5.91
N SER A 86 -13.71 3.50 6.43
CA SER A 86 -14.95 4.27 6.26
C SER A 86 -15.20 4.68 4.80
N TYR A 87 -14.17 4.57 3.96
CA TYR A 87 -14.26 4.77 2.52
C TYR A 87 -14.64 3.48 1.83
N ARG A 88 -15.90 3.38 1.42
CA ARG A 88 -16.43 2.21 0.71
C ARG A 88 -16.22 2.39 -0.78
N THR A 89 -15.23 1.68 -1.32
CA THR A 89 -15.07 1.49 -2.76
C THR A 89 -14.85 0.00 -3.04
N GLU A 90 -15.50 -0.48 -4.09
CA GLU A 90 -15.33 -1.85 -4.60
C GLU A 90 -14.43 -1.86 -5.83
N HIS A 91 -13.90 -0.70 -6.21
CA HIS A 91 -13.08 -0.54 -7.40
C HIS A 91 -11.62 -0.75 -7.05
N MET A 92 -10.98 -1.63 -7.82
CA MET A 92 -9.53 -1.75 -7.92
C MET A 92 -9.22 -1.92 -9.40
N LEU A 93 -8.65 -0.88 -10.02
CA LEU A 93 -8.49 -0.80 -11.47
C LEU A 93 -7.03 -0.83 -11.92
N SER A 94 -6.09 -0.71 -10.99
CA SER A 94 -4.66 -0.92 -11.25
C SER A 94 -3.94 -1.44 -10.01
N PHE A 95 -2.79 -2.07 -10.20
CA PHE A 95 -1.97 -2.61 -9.11
C PHE A 95 -0.54 -2.84 -9.54
N ARG A 96 0.37 -2.88 -8.57
CA ARG A 96 1.80 -3.16 -8.81
C ARG A 96 2.48 -3.83 -7.61
N PRO A 97 3.61 -4.51 -7.84
CA PRO A 97 4.47 -4.97 -6.76
C PRO A 97 5.07 -3.82 -5.93
N ILE A 98 5.32 -4.09 -4.65
CA ILE A 98 6.10 -3.23 -3.74
C ILE A 98 7.50 -3.84 -3.61
N LYS A 99 8.47 -3.31 -4.35
CA LYS A 99 9.78 -3.95 -4.54
C LYS A 99 10.73 -3.77 -3.36
N CYS A 100 10.61 -2.66 -2.65
CA CYS A 100 11.46 -2.31 -1.52
C CYS A 100 10.95 -2.80 -0.15
N ALA A 101 9.80 -3.50 -0.09
CA ALA A 101 9.32 -4.05 1.17
C ALA A 101 10.37 -4.97 1.79
N ASN A 102 10.75 -4.73 3.03
CA ASN A 102 11.69 -5.53 3.81
C ASN A 102 11.38 -5.38 5.29
N HIS A 103 10.49 -6.25 5.79
CA HIS A 103 9.95 -6.14 7.15
C HIS A 103 11.03 -6.03 8.24
N SER A 104 12.11 -6.81 8.14
CA SER A 104 13.19 -6.83 9.14
C SER A 104 14.11 -5.60 9.12
N ASP A 105 14.10 -4.84 8.03
CA ASP A 105 14.95 -3.66 7.83
C ASP A 105 14.11 -2.44 7.43
N SER A 106 12.90 -2.33 7.97
CA SER A 106 12.03 -1.18 7.74
C SER A 106 12.29 -0.10 8.78
N LYS A 107 12.59 1.13 8.32
CA LYS A 107 12.74 2.31 9.18
C LYS A 107 12.07 3.52 8.53
N ILE A 108 11.35 4.31 9.32
CA ILE A 108 10.64 5.52 8.89
C ILE A 108 10.79 6.63 9.92
N THR A 109 10.78 7.88 9.45
CA THR A 109 10.83 9.09 10.27
C THR A 109 9.62 9.95 9.95
N LEU A 110 8.84 10.30 10.98
CA LEU A 110 7.71 11.21 10.88
C LEU A 110 8.13 12.62 11.36
N TYR A 111 7.56 13.66 10.77
CA TYR A 111 7.86 15.06 11.11
C TYR A 111 6.59 15.84 11.40
N GLU A 112 6.66 16.77 12.37
CA GLU A 112 5.50 17.54 12.83
C GLU A 112 5.04 18.61 11.84
N CYS A 113 5.90 18.99 10.90
CA CYS A 113 5.62 19.98 9.87
C CYS A 113 5.97 19.44 8.48
N GLU A 114 5.51 20.12 7.45
CA GLU A 114 5.93 19.86 6.07
C GLU A 114 7.44 20.10 5.88
N ASP A 115 7.99 19.62 4.77
CA ASP A 115 9.41 19.75 4.40
C ASP A 115 10.38 19.27 5.48
N PHE A 116 9.98 18.25 6.25
CA PHE A 116 10.80 17.60 7.27
C PHE A 116 11.20 18.52 8.44
N MET A 117 10.34 19.49 8.75
CA MET A 117 10.56 20.46 9.81
C MET A 117 9.89 20.04 11.13
N GLY A 118 10.28 20.70 12.22
CA GLY A 118 9.73 20.45 13.56
C GLY A 118 10.35 19.25 14.26
N ARG A 119 9.66 18.71 15.28
CA ARG A 119 10.13 17.50 15.96
C ARG A 119 9.99 16.30 15.03
N LYS A 120 10.91 15.35 15.19
CA LYS A 120 10.89 14.08 14.46
C LYS A 120 10.61 12.90 15.38
N PHE A 121 10.03 11.85 14.81
CA PHE A 121 9.74 10.61 15.50
C PHE A 121 10.15 9.43 14.61
N GLU A 122 11.15 8.66 15.05
CA GLU A 122 11.69 7.52 14.29
C GLU A 122 11.01 6.21 14.72
N MET A 123 10.67 5.37 13.75
CA MET A 123 9.98 4.10 13.95
C MET A 123 10.68 2.97 13.20
N CYS A 124 10.75 1.80 13.84
CA CYS A 124 11.25 0.54 13.29
C CYS A 124 10.30 -0.65 13.53
N ASP A 125 9.15 -0.41 14.17
CA ASP A 125 8.17 -1.43 14.53
C ASP A 125 6.74 -0.98 14.21
N ASP A 126 5.78 -1.91 14.35
CA ASP A 126 4.37 -1.70 14.01
C ASP A 126 3.61 -1.03 15.16
N TYR A 127 2.99 0.12 14.88
CA TYR A 127 2.40 0.99 15.88
C TYR A 127 0.89 1.08 15.64
N PRO A 128 0.06 0.32 16.38
CA PRO A 128 -1.40 0.38 16.26
C PRO A 128 -1.98 1.69 16.79
N SER A 129 -1.21 2.48 17.53
CA SER A 129 -1.53 3.87 17.87
C SER A 129 -0.23 4.68 17.96
N LEU A 130 -0.05 5.65 17.08
CA LEU A 130 1.10 6.57 17.13
C LEU A 130 1.10 7.37 18.43
N GLN A 131 -0.09 7.80 18.89
CA GLN A 131 -0.25 8.59 20.10
C GLN A 131 0.16 7.82 21.36
N ALA A 132 -0.22 6.55 21.45
CA ALA A 132 0.19 5.69 22.57
C ALA A 132 1.72 5.51 22.64
N MET A 133 2.41 5.68 21.52
CA MET A 133 3.86 5.53 21.41
C MET A 133 4.62 6.86 21.50
N GLY A 134 3.93 7.98 21.73
CA GLY A 134 4.55 9.28 21.97
C GLY A 134 4.42 10.30 20.85
N TRP A 135 3.74 9.99 19.75
CA TRP A 135 3.41 11.01 18.72
C TRP A 135 2.33 11.96 19.24
N CYS A 136 2.62 13.26 19.32
CA CYS A 136 1.74 14.23 19.99
C CYS A 136 0.57 14.74 19.12
N SER A 137 0.49 14.37 17.85
CA SER A 137 -0.54 14.85 16.91
C SER A 137 -1.41 13.70 16.37
N LYS A 138 -2.55 14.03 15.76
CA LYS A 138 -3.29 13.08 14.90
C LYS A 138 -2.83 13.14 13.45
N GLU A 139 -2.05 14.15 13.11
CA GLU A 139 -1.57 14.44 11.78
C GLU A 139 -0.09 14.11 11.67
N VAL A 140 0.31 13.68 10.49
CA VAL A 140 1.70 13.54 10.08
C VAL A 140 1.83 14.32 8.78
N PRO A 141 2.39 15.56 8.80
CA PRO A 141 2.50 16.37 7.59
C PRO A 141 3.59 15.96 6.60
N SER A 142 4.72 15.44 7.08
CA SER A 142 5.78 14.91 6.19
C SER A 142 6.50 13.69 6.76
N ILE A 143 7.05 12.87 5.87
CA ILE A 143 7.57 11.54 6.15
C ILE A 143 8.86 11.29 5.37
N LYS A 144 9.85 10.67 6.02
CA LYS A 144 10.99 10.05 5.34
C LYS A 144 11.01 8.54 5.58
N VAL A 145 10.87 7.76 4.52
CA VAL A 145 11.12 6.32 4.55
C VAL A 145 12.62 6.10 4.41
N ASN A 146 13.26 5.67 5.49
CA ASN A 146 14.70 5.45 5.51
C ASN A 146 15.07 4.12 4.84
N SER A 147 14.22 3.10 5.04
CA SER A 147 14.34 1.77 4.46
C SER A 147 13.02 1.02 4.51
N GLY A 148 12.86 0.02 3.64
CA GLY A 148 11.67 -0.80 3.58
C GLY A 148 10.46 -0.11 2.94
N ALA A 149 9.28 -0.62 3.28
CA ALA A 149 8.00 -0.05 2.89
C ALA A 149 7.01 -0.12 4.07
N TRP A 150 6.13 0.87 4.14
CA TRP A 150 5.22 1.09 5.25
C TRP A 150 3.81 1.39 4.74
N VAL A 151 2.82 1.04 5.54
CA VAL A 151 1.44 1.48 5.34
C VAL A 151 0.99 2.29 6.55
N GLY A 152 0.52 3.51 6.29
CA GLY A 152 -0.10 4.38 7.28
C GLY A 152 -1.62 4.37 7.15
N TYR A 153 -2.29 4.53 8.30
CA TYR A 153 -3.74 4.47 8.41
C TYR A 153 -4.29 5.69 9.14
N GLN A 154 -5.44 6.16 8.67
CA GLN A 154 -6.11 7.35 9.23
C GLN A 154 -6.44 7.23 10.72
N PHE A 155 -6.85 6.04 11.17
CA PHE A 155 -7.29 5.79 12.54
C PHE A 155 -6.39 4.75 13.25
N PRO A 156 -6.41 4.73 14.60
CA PRO A 156 -5.77 3.66 15.35
C PRO A 156 -6.32 2.28 15.00
N GLY A 157 -5.47 1.26 15.13
CA GLY A 157 -5.78 -0.14 14.86
C GLY A 157 -5.87 -0.46 13.37
N TYR A 158 -5.13 0.25 12.52
CA TYR A 158 -5.01 0.00 11.08
C TYR A 158 -6.34 0.16 10.32
N ARG A 159 -7.02 1.30 10.51
CA ARG A 159 -8.36 1.57 9.95
C ARG A 159 -8.43 2.91 9.21
N GLY A 160 -9.45 3.05 8.37
CA GLY A 160 -9.66 4.24 7.53
C GLY A 160 -8.82 4.20 6.25
N TYR A 161 -8.55 5.37 5.68
CA TYR A 161 -7.69 5.49 4.50
C TYR A 161 -6.31 4.88 4.74
N GLN A 162 -5.80 4.19 3.72
CA GLN A 162 -4.45 3.62 3.68
C GLN A 162 -3.56 4.42 2.73
N TYR A 163 -2.31 4.62 3.11
CA TYR A 163 -1.28 5.24 2.27
C TYR A 163 0.00 4.41 2.32
N ILE A 164 0.58 4.09 1.16
CA ILE A 164 1.80 3.31 1.04
C ILE A 164 3.00 4.24 0.90
N TYR A 165 3.99 4.04 1.77
CA TYR A 165 5.24 4.77 1.78
C TYR A 165 6.39 3.83 1.44
N GLU A 166 7.15 4.14 0.41
CA GLU A 166 8.19 3.28 -0.16
C GLU A 166 9.52 4.00 -0.20
N ARG A 167 10.60 3.31 0.17
CA ARG A 167 11.96 3.86 0.08
C ARG A 167 12.38 4.16 -1.36
N ASP A 168 11.93 3.37 -2.33
CA ASP A 168 12.30 3.47 -3.74
C ASP A 168 11.38 4.38 -4.58
N ARG A 169 10.36 4.99 -3.95
CA ARG A 169 9.53 6.04 -4.56
C ARG A 169 9.79 7.38 -3.89
N HIS A 170 9.83 8.45 -4.69
CA HIS A 170 10.16 9.80 -4.22
C HIS A 170 11.48 9.86 -3.44
N GLU A 171 12.40 8.92 -3.70
CA GLU A 171 13.62 8.72 -2.89
C GLU A 171 13.38 8.49 -1.39
N GLY A 172 12.17 8.04 -1.02
CA GLY A 172 11.70 7.89 0.34
C GLY A 172 11.27 9.21 0.99
N GLU A 173 11.16 10.30 0.25
CA GLU A 173 10.86 11.64 0.76
C GLU A 173 9.44 12.07 0.39
N TYR A 174 8.59 12.28 1.40
CA TYR A 174 7.22 12.74 1.27
C TYR A 174 7.07 14.07 2.02
N ARG A 175 7.23 15.19 1.32
CA ARG A 175 7.41 16.54 1.88
C ARG A 175 6.13 17.17 2.38
N CYS A 176 5.00 16.81 1.78
CA CYS A 176 3.68 17.20 2.20
C CYS A 176 2.69 16.04 1.98
N TYR A 177 1.50 16.15 2.57
CA TYR A 177 0.53 15.05 2.52
C TYR A 177 -0.02 14.76 1.12
N ASN A 178 0.03 15.73 0.20
CA ASN A 178 -0.36 15.53 -1.21
C ASN A 178 0.54 14.51 -1.91
N GLU A 179 1.72 14.22 -1.37
CA GLU A 179 2.65 13.22 -1.91
C GLU A 179 2.34 11.81 -1.40
N TYR A 180 1.43 11.64 -0.41
CA TYR A 180 1.08 10.32 0.15
C TYR A 180 0.32 9.45 -0.86
N GLY A 181 -0.28 10.08 -1.87
CA GLY A 181 -1.00 9.45 -2.95
C GLY A 181 -1.66 10.52 -3.82
N THR A 182 -2.04 10.17 -5.04
CA THR A 182 -2.53 11.17 -6.00
C THR A 182 -3.90 11.77 -5.64
N GLN A 183 -4.62 11.10 -4.74
CA GLN A 183 -5.83 11.61 -4.09
C GLN A 183 -5.73 11.41 -2.58
N ALA A 184 -4.69 11.98 -1.97
CA ALA A 184 -4.55 11.99 -0.52
C ALA A 184 -5.66 12.86 0.12
N HIS A 185 -6.62 12.20 0.77
CA HIS A 185 -7.76 12.86 1.42
C HIS A 185 -7.40 13.60 2.72
N THR A 186 -6.33 13.20 3.41
CA THR A 186 -5.96 13.76 4.72
C THR A 186 -4.51 13.45 5.08
N ASN A 187 -3.90 14.32 5.89
CA ASN A 187 -2.63 14.08 6.58
C ASN A 187 -2.84 13.42 7.96
N GLN A 188 -4.08 13.12 8.35
CA GLN A 188 -4.40 12.41 9.58
C GLN A 188 -3.91 10.97 9.49
N ILE A 189 -2.87 10.62 10.25
CA ILE A 189 -2.28 9.29 10.34
C ILE A 189 -2.13 8.96 11.83
N GLN A 190 -2.73 7.84 12.26
CA GLN A 190 -2.79 7.49 13.69
C GLN A 190 -2.34 6.06 13.98
N SER A 191 -2.13 5.23 12.95
CA SER A 191 -1.41 3.97 13.09
C SER A 191 -0.60 3.69 11.84
N MET A 192 0.53 3.01 12.00
CA MET A 192 1.41 2.64 10.89
C MET A 192 2.03 1.28 11.17
N ARG A 193 2.29 0.51 10.12
CA ARG A 193 3.00 -0.76 10.22
C ARG A 193 3.91 -0.98 9.02
N ARG A 194 4.90 -1.83 9.22
CA ARG A 194 5.77 -2.34 8.18
C ARG A 194 4.98 -3.26 7.27
N ILE A 195 5.31 -3.24 5.99
CA ILE A 195 4.73 -4.15 5.01
C ILE A 195 5.51 -5.48 5.02
N GLN A 196 4.78 -6.59 5.02
CA GLN A 196 5.31 -7.95 5.03
C GLN A 196 5.50 -8.48 3.60
N GLN A 197 6.61 -9.17 3.35
CA GLN A 197 6.90 -9.86 2.08
C GLN A 197 6.17 -11.21 2.02
#